data_AF-A0A3P7JUM4-F1
#
_entry.id   AF-A0A3P7JUM4-F1
#
_cell.length_a   1.000
_cell.length_b   1.000
_cell.length_c   1.000
_cell.angle_alpha   90.00
_cell.angle_beta   90.00
_cell.angle_gamma   90.00
#
_symmetry.space_group_name_H-M   'P 1'
#
loop_
_entity.id
_entity.type
_entity.pdbx_description
1 polymer ?
#
loop_
_entity_poly.entity_id
_entity_poly.type
_entity_poly.pdbx_seq_one_letter_code
_entity_poly.pdbx_strand_id
1 'polypeptide(L)' 'MSEPSLVDIENWLLRRRRVGIACIQETKWKGGKSRDIGDGYKLLYNGTSSSRNGVGVAVSGKLRSRIVAVDRLSDHEHKE' A
#
# COMPACT_ATOMS: atom_id res chain seq x y z
N MET A 1 -10.53 10.30 -10.97
CA MET A 1 -9.17 10.26 -10.38
C MET A 1 -9.18 11.09 -9.12
N SER A 2 -9.16 10.50 -7.93
CA SER A 2 -8.97 11.27 -6.68
C SER A 2 -8.81 10.32 -5.49
N GLU A 3 -7.57 10.01 -5.14
CA GLU A 3 -7.08 9.65 -3.80
C GLU A 3 -5.55 9.42 -3.91
N PRO A 4 -4.77 10.49 -3.78
CA PRO A 4 -3.57 10.42 -2.96
C PRO A 4 -3.34 11.75 -2.23
N SER A 5 -3.92 11.93 -1.05
CA SER A 5 -3.57 13.03 -0.15
C SER A 5 -3.13 12.55 1.24
N LEU A 6 -3.55 11.35 1.66
CA LEU A 6 -3.11 10.73 2.91
C LEU A 6 -1.69 10.15 2.83
N VAL A 7 -1.31 9.58 1.69
CA VAL A 7 0.03 8.97 1.49
C VAL A 7 1.14 10.02 1.54
N ASP A 8 0.87 11.27 1.18
CA ASP A 8 1.89 12.32 1.19
C ASP A 8 2.23 12.78 2.62
N ILE A 9 1.27 12.73 3.54
CA ILE A 9 1.50 12.95 4.98
C ILE A 9 2.28 11.76 5.58
N GLU A 10 2.01 10.54 5.11
CA GLU A 10 2.72 9.32 5.54
C GLU A 10 4.15 9.24 5.02
N ASN A 11 4.45 9.75 3.81
CA ASN A 11 5.81 9.73 3.25
C ASN A 11 6.84 10.39 4.16
N TRP A 12 6.49 11.51 4.79
CA TRP A 12 7.37 12.18 5.75
C TRP A 12 7.69 11.27 6.95
N LEU A 13 6.68 10.57 7.47
CA LEU A 13 6.86 9.64 8.60
C LEU A 13 7.74 8.46 8.19
N LEU A 14 7.48 7.87 7.02
CA LEU A 14 8.27 6.77 6.47
C LEU A 14 9.75 7.15 6.35
N ARG A 15 10.04 8.32 5.77
CA ARG A 15 11.41 8.83 5.66
C ARG A 15 12.01 9.14 7.04
N ARG A 16 11.31 9.89 7.89
CA ARG A 16 11.81 10.31 9.22
C ARG A 16 12.16 9.12 10.10
N ARG A 17 11.35 8.05 10.03
CA ARG A 17 11.55 6.82 10.81
C ARG A 17 12.39 5.77 10.08
N ARG A 18 12.83 6.05 8.84
CA ARG A 18 13.62 5.15 7.98
C ARG A 18 12.95 3.78 7.84
N VAL A 19 11.63 3.76 7.64
CA VAL A 19 10.83 2.54 7.56
C VAL A 19 11.21 1.73 6.33
N GLY A 20 11.54 0.46 6.48
CA GLY A 20 11.83 -0.41 5.34
C GLY A 20 10.57 -0.79 4.57
N ILE A 21 9.54 -1.22 5.31
CA ILE A 21 8.24 -1.71 4.83
C ILE A 21 7.17 -1.21 5.81
N ALA A 22 6.04 -0.70 5.31
CA ALA A 22 4.89 -0.32 6.12
C ALA A 22 3.61 -0.95 5.55
N CYS A 23 2.76 -1.50 6.42
CA CYS A 23 1.46 -2.05 6.05
C CYS A 23 0.36 -1.05 6.40
N ILE A 24 -0.55 -0.81 5.45
CA ILE A 24 -1.64 0.15 5.55
C ILE A 24 -2.94 -0.64 5.38
N GLN A 25 -3.89 -0.46 6.29
CA GLN A 25 -5.18 -1.16 6.29
C GLN A 25 -6.33 -0.15 6.39
N GLU A 26 -7.57 -0.62 6.21
CA GLU A 26 -8.78 0.22 6.28
C GLU A 26 -8.76 1.43 5.35
N THR A 27 -8.10 1.28 4.19
CA THR A 27 -8.08 2.33 3.17
C THR A 27 -9.36 2.29 2.34
N LYS A 28 -9.78 3.46 1.85
CA LYS A 28 -10.93 3.61 0.95
C LYS A 28 -10.56 3.47 -0.52
N TRP A 29 -9.30 3.07 -0.80
CA TRP A 29 -8.77 2.90 -2.14
C TRP A 29 -9.58 1.85 -2.92
N LYS A 30 -9.62 2.02 -4.24
CA LYS A 30 -10.29 1.11 -5.17
C LYS A 30 -9.32 0.57 -6.21
N GLY A 31 -9.49 -0.71 -6.58
CA GLY A 31 -8.67 -1.42 -7.55
C GLY A 31 -7.28 -1.78 -7.01
N GLY A 32 -6.49 -2.48 -7.82
CA GLY A 32 -5.12 -2.85 -7.49
C GLY A 32 -4.11 -2.18 -8.40
N LYS A 33 -3.16 -1.42 -7.84
CA LYS A 33 -2.06 -0.78 -8.62
C LYS A 33 -0.79 -0.67 -7.78
N SER A 34 0.32 -0.37 -8.46
CA SER A 34 1.52 0.14 -7.83
C SER A 34 1.80 1.57 -8.29
N ARG A 35 2.34 2.40 -7.40
CA ARG A 35 2.79 3.76 -7.72
C ARG A 35 4.04 4.10 -6.93
N ASP A 36 4.96 4.83 -7.54
CA ASP A 36 6.05 5.46 -6.78
C ASP A 36 5.46 6.60 -5.94
N ILE A 37 5.93 6.69 -4.69
CA ILE A 37 5.58 7.75 -3.75
C ILE A 37 6.88 8.51 -3.39
N GLY A 38 6.76 9.67 -2.75
CA GLY A 38 7.92 10.52 -2.45
C GLY A 38 9.04 9.80 -1.71
N ASP A 39 10.23 10.41 -1.70
CA ASP A 39 11.41 9.90 -0.96
C ASP A 39 11.87 8.48 -1.40
N GLY A 40 11.54 8.09 -2.63
CA GLY A 40 11.99 6.85 -3.25
C GLY A 40 11.24 5.60 -2.78
N TYR A 41 10.10 5.76 -2.11
CA TYR A 41 9.24 4.64 -1.74
C TYR A 41 8.35 4.22 -2.92
N LYS A 42 7.89 2.97 -2.89
CA LYS A 42 6.84 2.46 -3.78
C LYS A 42 5.67 1.99 -2.93
N LEU A 43 4.47 2.44 -3.27
CA LEU A 43 3.21 1.96 -2.70
C LEU A 43 2.60 0.91 -3.63
N LEU A 44 2.33 -0.27 -3.10
CA LEU A 44 1.45 -1.25 -3.71
C LEU A 44 0.14 -1.22 -2.94
N TYR A 45 -0.99 -1.20 -3.63
CA TYR A 45 -2.29 -1.19 -2.95
C TYR A 45 -3.30 -2.07 -3.67
N ASN A 46 -4.22 -2.61 -2.88
CA ASN A 46 -5.36 -3.38 -3.34
C ASN A 46 -6.61 -2.92 -2.59
N GLY A 47 -7.54 -2.35 -3.33
CA GLY A 47 -8.79 -1.80 -2.84
C GLY A 47 -9.99 -2.46 -3.49
N THR A 48 -11.09 -2.60 -2.75
CA THR A 48 -12.34 -3.16 -3.29
C THR A 48 -13.21 -2.07 -3.93
N SER A 49 -14.16 -2.46 -4.79
CA SER A 49 -15.14 -1.54 -5.38
C SER A 49 -15.99 -0.81 -4.33
N SER A 50 -16.17 -1.43 -3.16
CA SER A 50 -16.96 -0.93 -2.03
C SER A 50 -16.27 0.15 -1.19
N SER A 51 -15.03 0.55 -1.50
CA SER A 51 -14.21 1.47 -0.69
C SER A 51 -14.07 1.05 0.78
N ARG A 52 -14.25 -0.24 1.06
CA ARG A 52 -14.00 -0.88 2.37
C ARG A 52 -12.90 -1.92 2.21
N ASN A 53 -12.19 -2.21 3.29
CA ASN A 53 -11.20 -3.29 3.38
C ASN A 53 -10.02 -3.13 2.40
N GLY A 54 -9.70 -1.90 1.98
CA GLY A 54 -8.55 -1.64 1.14
C GLY A 54 -7.26 -1.73 1.95
N VAL A 55 -6.21 -2.28 1.35
CA VAL A 55 -4.90 -2.43 1.97
C VAL A 55 -3.81 -1.88 1.06
N GLY A 56 -2.65 -1.59 1.65
CA GLY A 56 -1.45 -1.31 0.89
C GLY A 56 -0.17 -1.59 1.65
N VAL A 57 0.92 -1.62 0.90
CA VAL A 57 2.27 -1.84 1.39
C VAL A 57 3.17 -0.77 0.80
N ALA A 58 3.75 0.07 1.65
CA ALA A 58 4.79 1.02 1.28
C ALA A 58 6.16 0.37 1.48
N VAL A 59 7.00 0.38 0.45
CA VAL A 59 8.33 -0.23 0.48
C VAL A 59 9.38 0.79 0.10
N SER A 60 10.43 0.90 0.90
CA SER A 60 11.55 1.80 0.62
C SER A 60 12.26 1.43 -0.68
N GLY A 61 12.86 2.42 -1.34
CA GLY A 61 13.60 2.20 -2.59
C GLY A 61 14.75 1.21 -2.48
N LYS A 62 15.30 1.02 -1.27
CA LYS A 62 16.34 0.00 -1.00
C LYS A 62 15.84 -1.44 -1.12
N LEU A 63 14.55 -1.64 -0.86
CA LEU A 63 13.91 -2.96 -0.84
C LEU A 63 13.03 -3.20 -2.07
N ARG A 64 12.64 -2.16 -2.80
CA ARG A 64 11.71 -2.30 -3.94
C ARG A 64 12.17 -3.30 -5.00
N SER A 65 13.49 -3.41 -5.25
CA SER A 65 14.06 -4.34 -6.23
C SER A 65 14.07 -5.79 -5.74
N ARG A 66 13.76 -6.03 -4.47
CA ARG A 66 13.72 -7.36 -3.84
C ARG A 66 12.29 -7.88 -3.67
N ILE A 67 11.27 -7.12 -4.06
CA ILE A 67 9.88 -7.56 -4.02
C ILE A 67 9.66 -8.54 -5.17
N VAL A 68 9.26 -9.77 -4.85
CA VAL A 68 8.94 -10.81 -5.83
C VAL A 68 7.44 -10.84 -6.13
N ALA A 69 6.61 -10.77 -5.09
CA ALA A 69 5.14 -10.75 -5.19
C ALA A 69 4.53 -10.02 -3.98
N VAL A 70 3.26 -9.61 -4.12
CA VAL A 70 2.45 -9.08 -3.02
C VAL A 70 1.07 -9.72 -3.09
N ASP A 71 0.79 -10.61 -2.13
CA ASP A 71 -0.46 -11.33 -2.06
C ASP A 71 -1.31 -10.83 -0.89
N ARG A 72 -2.59 -10.54 -1.15
CA ARG A 72 -3.55 -10.21 -0.10
C ARG A 72 -4.30 -11.47 0.29
N LEU A 73 -3.98 -12.01 1.46
CA LEU A 73 -4.75 -13.09 2.07
C LEU A 73 -5.93 -12.48 2.83
N SER A 74 -7.11 -13.07 2.67
CA SER A 74 -8.32 -12.69 3.41
C SER A 74 -8.74 -13.87 4.26
N ASP A 75 -9.06 -13.64 5.53
CA ASP A 75 -9.48 -14.70 6.47
C ASP A 75 -10.88 -15.25 6.17
N HIS A 76 -11.54 -14.80 5.08
CA HIS A 76 -12.86 -15.27 4.68
C HIS A 76 -12.73 -16.44 3.70
N GLU A 77 -12.93 -17.65 4.20
CA GLU A 77 -13.18 -18.83 3.37
C GLU A 77 -14.53 -18.67 2.65
N HIS A 78 -14.49 -18.58 1.32
CA HIS A 78 -15.66 -18.92 0.52
C HIS A 78 -15.81 -20.44 0.54
N LYS A 79 -16.76 -20.95 1.32
CA LYS A 79 -17.33 -22.28 1.04
C LYS A 79 -18.30 -22.10 -0.13
N GLU A 80 -18.01 -22.79 -1.23
CA GLU A 80 -19.00 -23.07 -2.28
C GLU A 80 -20.18 -23.88 -1.72
#